data_AF-A0A424M886-F1
#
_entry.id   AF-A0A424M886-F1
#
_cell.length_a   1.000
_cell.length_b   1.000
_cell.length_c   1.000
_cell.angle_alpha   90.00
_cell.angle_beta   90.00
_cell.angle_gamma   90.00
#
_symmetry.space_group_name_H-M   'P 1'
#
loop_
_entity.id
_entity.type
_entity.pdbx_description
1 polymer ?
#
loop_
_entity_poly.entity_id
_entity_poly.type
_entity_poly.pdbx_seq_one_letter_code
_entity_poly.pdbx_strand_id
1 'polypeptide(L)'
;MQDQRFLRFADVEGLGRRDLAVAADVWLDELSKQTWTTRETIKLATHFKRYLQRPDPRMLELGRIESACNIPLETIVQTLRQMYIYGALSGYSLDARVLRVSLKLSILQRLRVLETSRKFAELRAFENRGGFKAHHNSSGDTWLPPQLFGEEVETVS
;
A
#
# COMPACT_ATOMS: atom_id res chain seq x y z
N MET A 1 -8.53 4.40 24.08
CA MET A 1 -8.90 5.42 23.06
C MET A 1 -9.42 4.67 21.84
N GLN A 2 -10.74 4.57 21.66
CA GLN A 2 -11.34 3.83 20.54
C GLN A 2 -11.11 4.63 19.25
N ASP A 3 -10.20 4.15 18.41
CA ASP A 3 -9.89 4.75 17.10
C ASP A 3 -11.16 4.63 16.24
N GLN A 4 -11.86 5.75 16.05
CA GLN A 4 -13.17 5.86 15.40
C GLN A 4 -13.08 5.71 13.87
N ARG A 5 -12.09 4.97 13.38
CA ARG A 5 -11.81 4.79 11.96
C ARG A 5 -12.72 3.72 11.39
N PHE A 6 -13.39 4.08 10.31
CA PHE A 6 -14.24 3.17 9.55
C PHE A 6 -13.42 2.11 8.79
N LEU A 7 -12.15 2.37 8.45
CA LEU A 7 -11.23 1.38 7.88
C LEU A 7 -9.92 1.35 8.68
N ARG A 8 -9.46 0.15 9.05
CA ARG A 8 -8.19 -0.06 9.78
C ARG A 8 -7.57 -1.40 9.44
N PHE A 9 -6.28 -1.57 9.71
CA PHE A 9 -5.69 -2.91 9.84
C PHE A 9 -6.02 -3.49 11.22
N ALA A 10 -6.29 -4.79 11.30
CA ALA A 10 -6.50 -5.50 12.57
C ALA A 10 -5.16 -5.74 13.29
N ASP A 11 -4.14 -6.14 12.52
CA ASP A 11 -2.84 -6.60 13.04
C ASP A 11 -1.76 -5.52 12.93
N VAL A 12 -2.05 -4.33 13.48
CA VAL A 12 -1.15 -3.15 13.40
C VAL A 12 -0.06 -3.14 14.46
N GLU A 13 0.03 -4.19 15.28
CA GLU A 13 0.98 -4.22 16.39
C GLU A 13 2.43 -4.06 15.87
N GLY A 14 3.15 -3.08 16.41
CA GLY A 14 4.50 -2.72 15.95
C GLY A 14 4.56 -1.84 14.69
N LEU A 15 3.45 -1.55 14.02
CA LEU A 15 3.38 -0.62 12.89
C LEU A 15 2.94 0.78 13.37
N GLY A 16 3.77 1.78 13.09
CA GLY A 16 3.47 3.17 13.37
C GLY A 16 2.46 3.76 12.38
N ARG A 17 1.90 4.94 12.72
CA ARG A 17 0.97 5.65 11.83
C ARG A 17 1.56 6.00 10.47
N ARG A 18 2.89 6.17 10.39
CA ARG A 18 3.63 6.46 9.16
C ARG A 18 3.72 5.24 8.23
N ASP A 19 3.63 4.04 8.80
CA ASP A 19 3.80 2.79 8.06
C ASP A 19 2.49 2.33 7.41
N LEU A 20 1.36 2.97 7.74
CA LEU A 20 0.04 2.63 7.20
C LEU A 20 -0.03 2.79 5.68
N ALA A 21 0.65 3.77 5.11
CA ALA A 21 0.70 3.97 3.66
C ALA A 21 1.43 2.80 2.98
N VAL A 22 2.60 2.43 3.51
CA VAL A 22 3.39 1.30 3.04
C VAL A 22 2.64 -0.01 3.23
N ALA A 23 1.96 -0.18 4.37
CA ALA A 23 1.12 -1.35 4.64
C ALA A 23 -0.02 -1.48 3.63
N ALA A 24 -0.67 -0.38 3.26
CA ALA A 24 -1.70 -0.37 2.23
C ALA A 24 -1.14 -0.74 0.84
N ASP A 25 0.08 -0.30 0.52
CA ASP A 25 0.76 -0.64 -0.73
C ASP A 25 1.11 -2.13 -0.80
N VAL A 26 1.75 -2.65 0.25
CA VAL A 26 2.13 -4.08 0.34
C VAL A 26 0.89 -4.97 0.32
N TRP A 27 -0.16 -4.60 1.06
CA TRP A 27 -1.41 -5.35 1.10
C TRP A 27 -2.08 -5.38 -0.28
N LEU A 28 -2.18 -4.25 -0.98
CA LEU A 28 -2.78 -4.18 -2.31
C LEU A 28 -1.97 -4.95 -3.36
N ASP A 29 -0.64 -4.83 -3.33
CA ASP A 29 0.26 -5.55 -4.23
C ASP A 29 0.10 -7.07 -4.09
N GLU A 30 0.12 -7.60 -2.87
CA GLU A 30 -0.09 -9.04 -2.67
C GLU A 30 -1.51 -9.50 -2.97
N LEU A 31 -2.52 -8.69 -2.64
CA LEU A 31 -3.90 -8.97 -3.00
C LEU A 31 -4.03 -9.12 -4.52
N SER A 32 -3.41 -8.23 -5.29
CA SER A 32 -3.45 -8.26 -6.76
C SER A 32 -2.83 -9.50 -7.42
N LYS A 33 -1.99 -10.22 -6.68
CA LYS A 33 -1.31 -11.44 -7.13
C LYS A 33 -2.09 -12.71 -6.81
N GLN A 34 -3.19 -12.62 -6.08
CA GLN A 34 -3.99 -13.79 -5.71
C GLN A 34 -4.77 -14.32 -6.92
N THR A 35 -5.00 -15.63 -6.96
CA THR A 35 -5.75 -16.26 -8.07
C THR A 35 -7.25 -16.00 -8.01
N TRP A 36 -7.78 -15.72 -6.81
CA TRP A 36 -9.20 -15.46 -6.59
C TRP A 36 -9.58 -13.99 -6.81
N THR A 37 -8.62 -13.07 -6.94
CA THR A 37 -8.92 -11.65 -7.06
C THR A 37 -9.58 -11.29 -8.38
N THR A 38 -10.65 -10.51 -8.29
CA THR A 38 -11.39 -9.97 -9.43
C THR A 38 -11.08 -8.49 -9.63
N ARG A 39 -11.50 -7.94 -10.78
CA ARG A 39 -11.38 -6.50 -11.07
C ARG A 39 -12.05 -5.65 -10.00
N GLU A 40 -13.22 -6.08 -9.53
CA GLU A 40 -14.04 -5.43 -8.50
C GLU A 40 -13.30 -5.44 -7.17
N THR A 41 -12.62 -6.54 -6.85
CA THR A 41 -11.77 -6.64 -5.66
C THR A 41 -10.65 -5.61 -5.69
N ILE A 42 -9.95 -5.49 -6.81
CA ILE A 42 -8.84 -4.53 -6.95
C ILE A 42 -9.32 -3.08 -6.92
N LYS A 43 -10.46 -2.77 -7.55
CA LYS A 43 -11.08 -1.44 -7.47
C LYS A 43 -11.42 -1.07 -6.03
N LEU A 44 -12.08 -1.97 -5.30
CA LEU A 44 -12.48 -1.75 -3.92
C LEU A 44 -11.26 -1.62 -2.99
N ALA A 45 -10.27 -2.49 -3.16
CA ALA A 45 -9.00 -2.44 -2.42
C ALA A 45 -8.21 -1.16 -2.68
N THR A 46 -8.19 -0.68 -3.93
CA THR A 46 -7.60 0.61 -4.29
C THR A 46 -8.32 1.77 -3.61
N HIS A 47 -9.64 1.71 -3.52
CA HIS A 47 -10.45 2.71 -2.79
C HIS A 47 -10.13 2.72 -1.30
N PHE A 48 -9.96 1.54 -0.68
CA PHE A 48 -9.52 1.39 0.71
C PHE A 48 -8.12 1.98 0.94
N LYS A 49 -7.15 1.68 0.06
CA LYS A 49 -5.81 2.29 0.12
C LYS A 49 -5.89 3.82 0.11
N ARG A 50 -6.71 4.41 -0.78
CA ARG A 50 -6.89 5.87 -0.85
C ARG A 50 -7.42 6.43 0.47
N TYR A 51 -8.40 5.79 1.08
CA TYR A 51 -8.90 6.18 2.40
C TYR A 51 -7.80 6.10 3.48
N LEU A 52 -6.98 5.04 3.50
CA LEU A 52 -5.92 4.90 4.50
C LEU A 52 -4.87 6.01 4.40
N GLN A 53 -4.59 6.47 3.18
CA GLN A 53 -3.67 7.58 2.92
C GLN A 53 -4.29 8.94 3.26
N ARG A 54 -5.60 9.11 2.99
CA ARG A 54 -6.35 10.35 3.22
C ARG A 54 -7.71 10.01 3.83
N PRO A 55 -7.80 9.91 5.17
CA PRO A 55 -9.03 9.49 5.82
C PRO A 55 -10.13 10.54 5.69
N ASP A 56 -11.13 10.25 4.87
CA ASP A 56 -12.40 10.98 4.81
C ASP A 56 -13.56 10.00 5.06
N PRO A 57 -14.29 10.13 6.18
CA PRO A 57 -15.43 9.26 6.51
C PRO A 57 -16.44 9.09 5.36
N ARG A 58 -16.64 10.13 4.55
CA ARG A 58 -17.60 10.12 3.44
C ARG A 58 -17.21 9.14 2.34
N MET A 59 -15.92 8.83 2.19
CA MET A 59 -15.46 7.84 1.22
C MET A 59 -15.93 6.43 1.52
N LEU A 60 -16.36 6.14 2.75
CA LEU A 60 -16.86 4.83 3.16
C LEU A 60 -18.39 4.78 3.24
N GLU A 61 -19.08 5.81 2.75
CA GLU A 61 -20.51 5.74 2.45
C GLU A 61 -20.74 4.85 1.21
N LEU A 62 -21.69 3.93 1.30
CA LEU A 62 -21.91 2.92 0.26
C LEU A 62 -22.22 3.53 -1.12
N GLY A 63 -23.05 4.58 -1.17
CA GLY A 63 -23.36 5.28 -2.43
C GLY A 63 -22.13 6.00 -3.03
N ARG A 64 -21.18 6.43 -2.20
CA ARG A 64 -19.92 7.01 -2.66
C ARG A 64 -18.97 5.95 -3.19
N ILE A 65 -18.90 4.79 -2.53
CA ILE A 65 -18.10 3.65 -3.01
C ILE A 65 -18.65 3.18 -4.36
N GLU A 66 -19.97 3.00 -4.46
CA GLU A 66 -20.65 2.58 -5.70
C GLU A 66 -20.34 3.54 -6.86
N SER A 67 -20.48 4.85 -6.63
CA SER A 67 -20.16 5.87 -7.63
C SER A 67 -18.66 5.92 -7.98
N ALA A 68 -17.77 5.86 -6.98
CA ALA A 68 -16.33 6.00 -7.19
C ALA A 68 -15.70 4.77 -7.85
N CYS A 69 -16.19 3.57 -7.51
CA CYS A 69 -15.66 2.32 -8.05
C CYS A 69 -16.42 1.85 -9.31
N ASN A 70 -17.61 2.42 -9.57
CA ASN A 70 -18.57 1.94 -10.56
C ASN A 70 -18.82 0.43 -10.36
N ILE A 71 -19.26 0.08 -9.15
CA ILE A 71 -19.57 -1.29 -8.72
C ILE A 71 -20.92 -1.24 -7.99
N PRO A 72 -21.92 -2.04 -8.41
CA PRO A 72 -23.22 -2.04 -7.75
C PRO A 72 -23.12 -2.58 -6.31
N LEU A 73 -24.02 -2.11 -5.44
CA LEU A 73 -23.99 -2.45 -4.02
C LEU A 73 -23.92 -3.96 -3.72
N GLU A 74 -24.70 -4.78 -4.44
CA GLU A 74 -24.70 -6.24 -4.27
C GLU A 74 -23.32 -6.84 -4.53
N THR A 75 -22.65 -6.36 -5.58
CA THR A 75 -21.28 -6.78 -5.92
C THR A 75 -20.27 -6.29 -4.89
N ILE A 76 -20.45 -5.12 -4.28
CA ILE A 76 -19.60 -4.66 -3.17
C ILE A 76 -19.71 -5.65 -2.00
N VAL A 77 -20.93 -6.03 -1.61
CA VAL A 77 -21.17 -6.96 -0.49
C VAL A 77 -20.57 -8.34 -0.80
N GLN A 78 -20.75 -8.85 -2.02
CA GLN A 78 -20.15 -10.11 -2.45
C GLN A 78 -18.63 -10.06 -2.44
N THR A 79 -18.04 -8.95 -2.92
CA THR A 79 -16.59 -8.73 -2.92
C THR A 79 -16.04 -8.70 -1.50
N LEU A 80 -16.69 -7.98 -0.58
CA LEU A 80 -16.32 -7.95 0.84
C LEU A 80 -16.36 -9.34 1.47
N ARG A 81 -17.42 -10.10 1.19
CA ARG A 81 -17.56 -11.49 1.67
C ARG A 81 -16.43 -12.37 1.14
N GLN A 82 -16.10 -12.25 -0.14
CA GLN A 82 -15.01 -12.99 -0.75
C GLN A 82 -13.67 -12.65 -0.09
N MET A 83 -13.36 -11.36 0.04
CA MET A 83 -12.13 -10.90 0.71
C MET A 83 -12.03 -11.38 2.16
N TYR A 84 -13.16 -11.50 2.87
CA TYR A 84 -13.20 -12.07 4.21
C TYR A 84 -12.91 -13.58 4.21
N ILE A 85 -13.54 -14.36 3.33
CA ILE A 85 -13.33 -15.81 3.22
C ILE A 85 -11.86 -16.14 2.94
N TYR A 86 -11.21 -15.39 2.04
CA TYR A 86 -9.81 -15.58 1.70
C TYR A 86 -8.82 -14.90 2.67
N GLY A 87 -9.31 -14.31 3.76
CA GLY A 87 -8.48 -13.75 4.81
C GLY A 87 -7.78 -12.44 4.48
N ALA A 88 -8.18 -11.73 3.43
CA ALA A 88 -7.72 -10.36 3.16
C ALA A 88 -8.36 -9.35 4.14
N LEU A 89 -9.55 -9.68 4.67
CA LEU A 89 -10.22 -8.95 5.74
C LEU A 89 -10.25 -9.80 7.02
N SER A 90 -10.08 -9.16 8.17
CA SER A 90 -10.39 -9.74 9.47
C SER A 90 -11.87 -9.57 9.85
N GLY A 91 -12.58 -8.64 9.20
CA GLY A 91 -14.00 -8.42 9.44
C GLY A 91 -14.51 -7.18 8.72
N TYR A 92 -15.83 -7.08 8.56
CA TYR A 92 -16.50 -5.89 8.02
C TYR A 92 -17.93 -5.80 8.58
N SER A 93 -18.49 -4.58 8.62
CA SER A 93 -19.89 -4.34 8.95
C SER A 93 -20.48 -3.24 8.08
N LEU A 94 -21.77 -3.36 7.81
CA LEU A 94 -22.56 -2.42 7.01
C LEU A 94 -23.63 -1.86 7.93
N ASP A 95 -23.52 -0.59 8.32
CA ASP A 95 -24.47 0.04 9.23
C ASP A 95 -25.11 1.26 8.58
N ALA A 96 -26.43 1.19 8.36
CA ALA A 96 -27.36 2.20 7.81
C ALA A 96 -27.00 2.89 6.47
N ARG A 97 -25.73 2.91 6.05
CA ARG A 97 -25.12 3.44 4.81
C ARG A 97 -23.59 3.49 4.87
N VAL A 98 -22.99 3.25 6.04
CA VAL A 98 -21.54 3.37 6.25
C VAL A 98 -20.91 1.99 6.34
N LEU A 99 -19.84 1.81 5.58
CA LEU A 99 -19.04 0.59 5.59
C LEU A 99 -17.92 0.72 6.63
N ARG A 100 -17.83 -0.28 7.52
CA ARG A 100 -16.67 -0.47 8.39
C ARG A 100 -15.90 -1.72 7.96
N VAL A 101 -14.58 -1.62 7.89
CA VAL A 101 -13.73 -2.72 7.42
C VAL A 101 -12.47 -2.81 8.28
N SER A 102 -12.13 -4.05 8.66
CA SER A 102 -10.88 -4.39 9.30
C SER A 102 -10.06 -5.24 8.33
N LEU A 103 -9.00 -4.65 7.76
CA LEU A 103 -8.06 -5.32 6.88
C LEU A 103 -7.14 -6.25 7.67
N LYS A 104 -6.66 -7.32 7.05
CA LYS A 104 -5.70 -8.24 7.66
C LYS A 104 -4.35 -8.13 6.96
N LEU A 105 -3.27 -8.12 7.73
CA LEU A 105 -1.91 -8.25 7.19
C LEU A 105 -1.38 -9.65 7.50
N SER A 106 -0.89 -10.35 6.48
CA SER A 106 -0.16 -11.60 6.69
C SER A 106 1.18 -11.32 7.40
N ILE A 107 1.77 -12.34 8.00
CA ILE A 107 3.09 -12.23 8.65
C ILE A 107 4.15 -11.74 7.65
N LEU A 108 4.13 -12.28 6.43
CA LEU A 108 5.06 -11.87 5.37
C LEU A 108 4.84 -10.42 4.94
N GLN A 109 3.59 -9.96 4.87
CA GLN A 109 3.29 -8.55 4.60
C GLN A 109 3.83 -7.64 5.69
N ARG A 110 3.64 -8.00 6.97
CA ARG A 110 4.16 -7.22 8.11
C ARG A 110 5.68 -7.12 8.06
N LEU A 111 6.37 -8.23 7.79
CA LEU A 111 7.83 -8.24 7.64
C LEU A 111 8.27 -7.31 6.51
N ARG A 112 7.63 -7.39 5.33
CA ARG A 112 7.94 -6.48 4.21
C ARG A 112 7.73 -5.02 4.57
N VAL A 113 6.64 -4.67 5.27
CA VAL A 113 6.39 -3.29 5.69
C VAL A 113 7.50 -2.81 6.63
N LEU A 114 7.92 -3.63 7.59
CA LEU A 114 9.00 -3.28 8.53
C LEU A 114 10.35 -3.12 7.80
N GLU A 115 10.68 -4.03 6.88
CA GLU A 115 11.89 -3.95 6.06
C GLU A 115 11.91 -2.68 5.19
N THR A 116 10.79 -2.38 4.51
CA THR A 116 10.67 -1.17 3.69
C THR A 116 10.80 0.08 4.55
N SER A 117 10.17 0.10 5.72
CA SER A 117 10.23 1.25 6.64
C SER A 117 11.66 1.47 7.16
N ARG A 118 12.38 0.38 7.49
CA ARG A 118 13.79 0.43 7.91
C ARG A 118 14.70 0.95 6.79
N LYS A 119 14.61 0.41 5.57
CA LYS A 119 15.40 0.86 4.42
C LYS A 119 15.18 2.34 4.13
N PHE A 120 13.94 2.81 4.23
CA PHE A 120 13.62 4.21 4.00
C PHE A 120 14.18 5.13 5.11
N ALA A 121 14.20 4.67 6.36
CA ALA A 121 14.84 5.40 7.45
C ALA A 121 16.37 5.50 7.25
N GLU A 122 17.02 4.42 6.80
CA GLU A 122 18.44 4.39 6.48
C GLU A 122 18.79 5.36 5.33
N LEU A 123 17.98 5.39 4.26
CA LEU A 123 18.15 6.33 3.15
C LEU A 123 18.00 7.80 3.58
N ARG A 124 16.98 8.12 4.39
CA ARG A 124 16.83 9.49 4.92
C ARG A 124 17.99 9.90 5.83
N ALA A 125 18.51 8.96 6.62
CA ALA A 125 19.68 9.22 7.45
C ALA A 125 20.93 9.46 6.61
N PHE A 126 21.06 8.80 5.46
CA PHE A 126 22.14 9.02 4.49
C PHE A 126 22.03 10.38 3.78
N GLU A 127 20.83 10.76 3.34
CA GLU A 127 20.57 12.09 2.76
C GLU A 127 20.89 13.21 3.76
N ASN A 128 20.42 13.09 5.01
CA ASN A 128 20.67 14.08 6.07
C ASN A 128 22.14 14.17 6.49
N ARG A 129 22.95 13.12 6.26
CA ARG A 129 24.41 13.13 6.47
C ARG A 129 25.19 13.73 5.31
N GLY A 130 24.52 14.27 4.30
CA GLY A 130 25.15 14.97 3.17
C GLY A 130 25.62 14.04 2.04
N GLY A 131 25.10 12.82 1.94
CA GLY A 131 25.44 11.85 0.89
C GLY A 131 24.95 12.25 -0.51
N PHE A 132 23.98 13.17 -0.60
CA PHE A 132 23.57 13.83 -1.84
C PHE A 132 24.04 15.29 -1.80
N LYS A 133 25.30 15.53 -2.14
CA LYS A 133 25.65 16.81 -2.77
C LYS A 133 24.98 16.80 -4.14
N ALA A 134 23.77 17.32 -4.21
CA ALA A 134 23.13 17.66 -5.48
C ALA A 134 24.06 18.66 -6.20
N HIS A 135 24.97 18.14 -7.01
CA HIS A 135 25.63 18.95 -8.03
C HIS A 135 24.52 19.40 -8.95
N HIS A 136 24.17 20.68 -8.80
CA HIS A 136 23.28 21.41 -9.68
C HIS A 136 23.99 21.60 -11.03
N ASN A 137 24.30 20.51 -11.72
CA ASN A 137 24.82 20.53 -13.08
C ASN A 137 23.66 20.18 -14.00
N SER A 138 23.10 21.24 -14.56
CA SER A 138 22.35 21.21 -15.81
C SER A 138 23.11 20.39 -16.85
N SER A 139 22.65 19.16 -17.13
CA SER A 139 22.73 18.47 -18.43
C SER A 139 22.05 17.11 -18.29
N GLY A 140 21.38 16.69 -19.37
CA GLY A 140 20.36 15.64 -19.37
C GLY A 140 20.80 14.25 -18.92
N ASP A 141 19.79 13.51 -18.45
CA ASP A 141 19.65 12.05 -18.46
C ASP A 141 20.91 11.20 -18.31
N THR A 142 21.15 10.72 -17.09
CA THR A 142 21.62 9.33 -16.87
C THR A 142 21.18 8.86 -15.48
N TRP A 143 20.08 8.10 -15.42
CA TRP A 143 19.53 7.50 -14.19
C TRP A 143 20.08 6.08 -13.97
N LEU A 144 21.39 5.87 -14.14
CA LEU A 144 22.03 4.57 -13.91
C LEU A 144 23.34 4.76 -13.13
N PRO A 145 23.59 3.96 -12.07
CA PRO A 145 24.87 3.96 -11.36
C PRO A 145 25.98 3.40 -12.28
N PRO A 146 27.17 4.04 -12.31
CA PRO A 146 28.26 3.61 -13.16
C PRO A 146 28.97 2.41 -12.50
N GLN A 147 28.49 1.19 -12.74
CA GLN A 147 29.19 -0.02 -12.24
C GLN A 147 28.92 -1.31 -13.02
N LEU A 148 28.55 -1.23 -14.31
CA LEU A 148 28.37 -2.43 -15.16
C LEU A 148 29.17 -2.42 -16.47
N PHE A 149 30.20 -1.58 -16.59
CA PHE A 149 31.14 -1.67 -17.71
C PHE A 149 32.56 -1.48 -17.18
N GLY A 150 33.23 -2.61 -16.94
CA GLY A 150 34.57 -2.61 -16.37
C GLY A 150 35.18 -4.00 -16.37
N GLU A 151 35.10 -4.71 -17.49
CA GLU A 151 36.05 -5.77 -17.83
C GLU A 151 36.01 -5.94 -19.36
N GLU A 152 37.02 -5.42 -20.04
CA GLU A 152 37.85 -6.21 -20.96
C GLU A 152 38.96 -5.35 -21.60
N VAL A 153 40.20 -5.70 -21.19
CA VAL A 153 41.43 -5.83 -21.99
C VAL A 153 42.28 -4.57 -22.27
N GLU A 154 43.23 -4.33 -21.36
CA GLU A 154 44.63 -4.00 -21.67
C GLU A 154 45.20 -4.98 -22.73
N THR A 155 45.96 -4.64 -23.77
CA THR A 155 47.16 -3.80 -23.83
C THR A 155 47.47 -3.37 -25.26
N VAL A 156 48.15 -2.23 -25.34
CA VAL A 156 48.90 -1.72 -26.50
C VAL A 156 50.22 -2.48 -26.64
N SER A 157 50.60 -2.89 -27.86
CA SER A 157 51.92 -2.64 -28.49
C SER A 157 51.87 -3.02 -29.96
#